data_AF-A0A7J8DSW9-F1
#
_entry.id   AF-A0A7J8DSW9-F1
#
_cell.length_a   1.000
_cell.length_b   1.000
_cell.length_c   1.000
_cell.angle_alpha   90.00
_cell.angle_beta   90.00
_cell.angle_gamma   90.00
#
_symmetry.space_group_name_H-M   'P 1'
#
loop_
_entity.id
_entity.type
_entity.pdbx_description
1 polymer ?
#
loop_
_entity_poly.entity_id
_entity_poly.type
_entity_poly.pdbx_seq_one_letter_code
_entity_poly.pdbx_strand_id
1 'polypeptide(L)'
;MEATMVMEKSLNEALLDLQSLGFTGTDPLLCDFLENHFLDEEVKFINKMCSHLTNLCRLASSQLGKASISLKGLLSSINRSC
;
A
#
# COMPACT_ATOMS: atom_id res chain seq x y z
N MET A 1 -4.37 -10.84 -7.25
CA MET A 1 -4.47 -9.57 -6.50
C MET A 1 -3.52 -9.57 -5.31
N GLU A 2 -3.44 -10.63 -4.51
CA GLU A 2 -2.43 -10.75 -3.43
C GLU A 2 -0.98 -10.63 -3.93
N ALA A 3 -0.60 -11.31 -5.01
CA ALA A 3 0.75 -11.19 -5.59
C ALA A 3 1.09 -9.75 -6.00
N THR A 4 0.13 -9.03 -6.60
CA THR A 4 0.28 -7.60 -6.92
C THR A 4 0.46 -6.78 -5.64
N MET A 5 -0.33 -7.02 -4.57
CA MET A 5 -0.17 -6.30 -3.30
C MET A 5 1.19 -6.51 -2.65
N VAL A 6 1.76 -7.71 -2.77
CA VAL A 6 3.13 -7.98 -2.28
C VAL A 6 4.16 -7.15 -3.06
N MET A 7 3.98 -7.04 -4.38
CA MET A 7 4.84 -6.23 -5.24
C MET A 7 4.74 -4.74 -4.91
N GLU A 8 3.52 -4.18 -4.79
CA GLU A 8 3.32 -2.77 -4.42
C GLU A 8 3.93 -2.45 -3.06
N LYS A 9 3.77 -3.36 -2.08
CA LYS A 9 4.38 -3.18 -0.76
C LYS A 9 5.91 -3.10 -0.87
N SER A 10 6.52 -4.00 -1.63
CA SER A 10 7.97 -4.00 -1.85
C SER A 10 8.44 -2.74 -2.59
N LEU A 11 7.63 -2.22 -3.51
CA LEU A 11 7.92 -0.99 -4.23
C LEU A 11 7.86 0.22 -3.28
N ASN A 12 6.81 0.33 -2.47
CA ASN A 12 6.68 1.39 -1.47
C ASN A 12 7.82 1.36 -0.44
N GLU A 13 8.23 0.18 0.03
CA GLU A 13 9.40 0.03 0.91
C GLU A 13 10.69 0.54 0.23
N ALA A 14 10.92 0.16 -1.04
CA ALA A 14 12.08 0.63 -1.79
C ALA A 14 12.08 2.16 -2.03
N LEU A 15 10.91 2.76 -2.25
CA LEU A 15 10.75 4.21 -2.41
C LEU A 15 11.03 4.97 -1.12
N LEU A 16 10.59 4.44 0.03
CA LEU A 16 10.88 5.00 1.35
C LEU A 16 12.37 4.90 1.69
N ASP A 17 13.00 3.77 1.39
CA ASP A 17 14.46 3.61 1.55
C ASP A 17 15.22 4.63 0.70
N LEU A 18 14.81 4.83 -0.56
CA LEU A 18 15.40 5.83 -1.44
C LEU A 18 15.18 7.26 -0.93
N GLN A 19 14.00 7.58 -0.40
CA GLN A 19 13.71 8.87 0.20
C GLN A 19 14.60 9.12 1.43
N SER A 20 14.78 8.10 2.29
CA SER A 20 15.69 8.16 3.44
C SER A 20 17.13 8.45 3.01
N LEU A 21 17.59 7.79 1.95
CA LEU A 21 18.90 8.08 1.35
C LEU A 21 18.99 9.52 0.84
N GLY A 22 17.95 10.04 0.16
CA GLY A 22 17.88 11.44 -0.28
C GLY A 22 18.01 12.45 0.86
N PHE A 23 17.36 12.18 2.00
CA PHE A 23 17.50 12.99 3.21
C PHE A 23 18.93 12.94 3.77
N THR A 24 19.54 11.75 3.85
CA THR A 24 20.93 11.62 4.33
C THR A 24 21.95 12.26 3.38
N GLY A 25 21.67 12.25 2.08
CA GLY A 25 22.48 12.87 1.04
C GLY A 25 22.26 14.38 0.89
N THR A 26 21.35 14.98 1.66
CA THR A 26 20.96 16.39 1.53
C THR A 26 20.56 16.75 0.09
N ASP A 27 19.72 15.92 -0.54
CA ASP A 27 19.10 16.22 -1.83
C ASP A 27 17.58 16.47 -1.67
N PRO A 28 17.17 17.72 -1.37
CA PRO A 28 15.76 18.08 -1.23
C PRO A 28 14.95 17.87 -2.50
N LEU A 29 15.57 17.97 -3.69
CA LEU A 29 14.88 17.82 -4.96
C LEU A 29 14.49 16.36 -5.18
N LEU A 30 15.37 15.43 -4.84
CA LEU A 30 15.06 14.01 -4.87
C LEU A 30 13.93 13.67 -3.88
N CYS A 31 13.98 14.19 -2.65
CA CYS A 31 12.91 13.95 -1.67
C CYS A 31 11.55 14.48 -2.14
N ASP A 32 11.49 15.72 -2.62
CA ASP A 32 10.27 16.35 -3.13
C ASP A 32 9.72 15.59 -4.36
N PHE A 33 10.61 15.13 -5.25
CA PHE A 33 10.23 14.34 -6.41
C PHE A 33 9.62 12.99 -6.00
N LEU A 34 10.22 12.28 -5.05
CA LEU A 34 9.70 10.99 -4.57
C LEU A 34 8.36 11.13 -3.86
N GLU A 35 8.20 12.18 -3.04
CA GLU A 35 6.97 12.44 -2.30
C GLU A 35 5.80 12.79 -3.23
N ASN A 36 6.01 13.74 -4.14
CA ASN A 36 4.94 14.28 -4.98
C ASN A 36 4.58 13.39 -6.18
N HIS A 37 5.49 12.53 -6.65
CA HIS A 37 5.25 11.75 -7.87
C HIS A 37 5.10 10.25 -7.65
N PHE A 38 5.57 9.71 -6.52
CA PHE A 38 5.56 8.27 -6.28
C PHE A 38 4.82 7.91 -5.00
N LEU A 39 5.23 8.44 -3.85
CA LEU A 39 4.70 8.00 -2.55
C LEU A 39 3.20 8.28 -2.40
N ASP A 40 2.71 9.46 -2.81
CA ASP A 40 1.28 9.77 -2.76
C ASP A 40 0.46 8.87 -3.72
N GLU A 41 1.00 8.57 -4.90
CA GLU A 41 0.35 7.71 -5.89
C GLU A 41 0.32 6.23 -5.46
N GLU A 42 1.41 5.73 -4.85
CA GLU A 42 1.47 4.39 -4.26
C GLU A 42 0.40 4.19 -3.18
N VAL A 43 0.26 5.16 -2.27
CA VAL A 43 -0.77 5.13 -1.23
C VAL A 43 -2.17 5.09 -1.84
N LYS A 44 -2.45 5.91 -2.87
CA LYS A 44 -3.74 5.88 -3.58
C LYS A 44 -3.98 4.52 -4.24
N PHE A 45 -2.96 3.94 -4.87
CA PHE A 45 -3.06 2.66 -5.56
C PHE A 45 -3.35 1.52 -4.59
N ILE A 46 -2.57 1.40 -3.51
CA ILE A 46 -2.75 0.39 -2.46
C ILE A 46 -4.14 0.49 -1.84
N ASN A 47 -4.62 1.71 -1.56
CA ASN A 47 -5.98 1.92 -1.02
C ASN A 47 -7.07 1.44 -1.99
N LYS A 48 -6.93 1.74 -3.28
CA LYS A 48 -7.85 1.27 -4.32
C LYS A 48 -7.86 -0.25 -4.41
N MET A 49 -6.69 -0.89 -4.35
CA MET A 49 -6.59 -2.35 -4.32
C MET A 49 -7.26 -2.96 -3.09
N CYS A 50 -7.05 -2.39 -1.89
CA CYS A 50 -7.69 -2.86 -0.66
C CYS A 50 -9.22 -2.74 -0.73
N SER A 51 -9.75 -1.67 -1.32
CA SER A 51 -11.18 -1.49 -1.54
C SER A 51 -11.75 -2.57 -2.48
N HIS A 52 -11.05 -2.88 -3.57
CA HIS A 52 -11.44 -3.96 -4.47
C HIS A 52 -11.43 -5.32 -3.77
N LEU A 53 -10.39 -5.62 -2.97
CA LEU A 53 -10.31 -6.87 -2.21
C LEU A 53 -11.46 -6.98 -1.20
N THR A 54 -11.77 -5.90 -0.49
CA THR A 54 -12.91 -5.83 0.45
C THR A 54 -14.23 -6.10 -0.25
N ASN A 55 -14.44 -5.53 -1.44
CA ASN A 55 -15.64 -5.76 -2.23
C ASN A 55 -15.75 -7.21 -2.71
N LEU A 56 -14.64 -7.81 -3.15
CA LEU A 56 -14.60 -9.23 -3.54
C LEU A 56 -14.91 -10.14 -2.36
N CYS A 57 -14.30 -9.91 -1.19
CA CYS A 57 -14.58 -10.67 0.03
C CYS A 57 -16.04 -10.55 0.47
N ARG A 58 -16.63 -9.35 0.37
CA ARG A 58 -18.04 -9.11 0.67
C ARG A 58 -18.96 -9.87 -0.30
N LEU A 59 -18.68 -9.83 -1.60
CA LEU A 59 -19.43 -10.59 -2.61
C LEU A 59 -19.34 -12.10 -2.35
N ALA A 60 -18.13 -12.61 -2.07
CA ALA A 60 -17.92 -14.02 -1.73
C ALA A 60 -18.69 -14.42 -0.46
N SER A 61 -18.68 -13.57 0.58
CA SER A 61 -19.42 -13.80 1.83
C SER A 61 -20.94 -13.72 1.68
N SER A 62 -21.42 -12.98 0.67
CA SER A 62 -22.84 -12.91 0.33
C SER A 62 -23.33 -14.12 -0.46
N GLN A 63 -22.44 -14.77 -1.22
CA GLN A 63 -22.73 -16.02 -1.95
C GLN A 63 -22.55 -17.28 -1.09
N LEU A 64 -21.54 -17.30 -0.22
CA LEU A 64 -21.23 -18.39 0.70
C LEU A 64 -21.48 -17.85 2.11
N GLY A 65 -22.60 -18.22 2.72
CA GLY A 65 -22.99 -17.73 4.04
C GLY A 65 -21.82 -17.73 5.04
N LYS A 66 -21.33 -16.52 5.37
CA LYS A 66 -20.29 -16.23 6.37
C LYS A 66 -18.94 -16.94 6.16
N ALA A 67 -18.08 -16.34 5.34
CA ALA A 67 -16.62 -16.51 5.47
C ALA A 67 -15.96 -15.14 5.69
N SER A 68 -15.93 -14.69 6.94
CA SER A 68 -15.24 -13.45 7.32
C SER A 68 -13.73 -13.64 7.29
N ILE A 69 -13.09 -13.31 6.18
CA ILE A 69 -11.63 -13.15 6.12
C ILE A 69 -11.31 -11.77 6.70
N SER A 70 -10.74 -11.77 7.91
CA SER A 70 -10.43 -10.56 8.67
C SER A 70 -9.25 -9.82 8.03
N LEU A 71 -9.55 -8.83 7.18
CA LEU A 71 -8.58 -7.89 6.60
C LEU A 71 -7.88 -6.97 7.63
N LYS A 72 -8.18 -7.15 8.93
CA LYS A 72 -7.57 -6.38 10.02
C LYS A 72 -6.04 -6.50 10.04
N GLY A 73 -5.49 -7.66 9.68
CA GLY A 73 -4.04 -7.86 9.60
C GLY A 73 -3.36 -7.02 8.51
N LEU A 74 -4.01 -6.89 7.36
CA LEU A 74 -3.50 -6.14 6.20
C LEU A 74 -3.51 -4.63 6.47
N LEU A 75 -4.60 -4.11 7.03
CA LEU A 75 -4.72 -2.70 7.44
C LEU A 75 -3.77 -2.34 8.59
N SER A 76 -3.50 -3.26 9.52
CA SER A 76 -2.55 -3.02 10.62
C SER A 76 -1.09 -2.92 10.17
N SER A 77 -0.75 -3.51 9.01
CA SER A 77 0.57 -3.34 8.39
C SER A 77 0.67 -2.06 7.57
N ILE A 78 -0.44 -1.62 6.95
CA ILE A 78 -0.52 -0.36 6.19
C ILE A 78 -0.41 0.85 7.13
N ASN A 79 -1.07 0.80 8.29
CA ASN A 79 -1.09 1.91 9.25
C ASN A 79 0.21 2.07 10.07
N ARG A 80 1.23 1.24 9.81
CA ARG A 80 2.57 1.37 10.43
C ARG A 80 3.56 2.11 9.52
N SER A 81 3.13 2.49 8.33
CA SER A 81 3.89 3.26 7.33
C SER A 81 3.32 4.66 7.08
N CYS A 82 2.32 5.09 7.86
CA CYS A 82 1.82 6.47 7.92
C CYS A 82 2.34 7.18 9.17
#